data_AF-A0A1G0I346-F1
#
_entry.id   AF-A0A1G0I346-F1
#
_cell.length_a   1.000
_cell.length_b   1.000
_cell.length_c   1.000
_cell.angle_alpha   90.00
_cell.angle_beta   90.00
_cell.angle_gamma   90.00
#
_symmetry.space_group_name_H-M   'P 1'
#
loop_
_entity.id
_entity.type
_entity.pdbx_description
1 polymer ?
#
loop_
_entity_poly.entity_id
_entity_poly.type
_entity_poly.pdbx_seq_one_letter_code
_entity_poly.pdbx_strand_id
1 'polypeptide(L)'
;MTIITLLHRNVLHQAAHDEPYLKRYHSIELTLLDHYRQLYQLLPIYEVLEEKLKAKNFTYQLPEKHRYLLARSDEIRNDLMFLRPRVLSQGGECVLTLESTHLYLKAIEAMTSDHDIFIHFLVRVLGDMFGGNGLKKCMTDLCQAQHLAAEKAVNFYTFKEGSLKEFSQWLNEFAFEKETVDAPAKTAFQYNIDILKALETTRKTFVNVTPDLSWMDDSASALPTLGSITKNMNTFFKAHKKEIVCGSVLLLGTAAFTLNQYYKNMSK
;
A
#
# COMPACT_ATOMS: atom_id res chain seq x y z
N MET A 1 -13.05 14.36 26.29
CA MET A 1 -11.91 14.20 25.36
C MET A 1 -12.45 13.54 24.11
N THR A 2 -12.13 14.03 22.91
CA THR A 2 -12.73 13.50 21.68
C THR A 2 -12.09 12.16 21.28
N ILE A 3 -12.81 11.32 20.53
CA ILE A 3 -12.27 10.06 20.00
C ILE A 3 -11.02 10.27 19.15
N ILE A 4 -10.97 11.35 18.37
CA ILE A 4 -9.78 11.72 17.58
C ILE A 4 -8.58 11.97 18.50
N THR A 5 -8.80 12.68 19.61
CA THR A 5 -7.73 12.93 20.60
C THR A 5 -7.27 11.63 21.25
N LEU A 6 -8.19 10.70 21.53
CA LEU A 6 -7.88 9.39 22.08
C LEU A 6 -7.01 8.57 21.12
N LEU A 7 -7.41 8.48 19.85
CA LEU A 7 -6.67 7.73 18.83
C LEU A 7 -5.30 8.35 18.55
N HIS A 8 -5.22 9.68 18.47
CA HIS A 8 -3.95 10.39 18.23
C HIS A 8 -2.96 10.27 19.38
N ARG A 9 -3.45 10.21 20.63
CA ARG A 9 -2.62 10.03 21.83
C ARG A 9 -2.31 8.56 22.16
N ASN A 10 -2.79 7.62 21.35
CA ASN A 10 -2.43 6.23 21.51
C ASN A 10 -0.91 6.08 21.36
N VAL A 11 -0.27 5.38 22.30
CA VAL A 11 1.19 5.22 22.32
C VAL A 11 1.73 4.53 21.06
N LEU A 12 0.89 3.73 20.38
CA LEU A 12 1.25 3.04 19.15
C LEU A 12 1.02 3.89 17.89
N HIS A 13 0.32 5.02 17.96
CA HIS A 13 0.15 5.92 16.82
C HIS A 13 1.50 6.43 16.32
N GLN A 14 2.32 6.95 17.25
CA GLN A 14 3.66 7.43 16.92
C GLN A 14 4.57 6.28 16.47
N ALA A 15 4.48 5.11 17.11
CA ALA A 15 5.26 3.94 16.71
C ALA A 15 4.96 3.52 15.26
N ALA A 16 3.68 3.51 14.86
CA ALA A 16 3.28 3.23 13.49
C ALA A 16 3.85 4.26 12.50
N HIS A 17 3.76 5.55 12.81
CA HIS A 17 4.33 6.62 11.99
C HIS A 17 5.86 6.51 11.86
N ASP A 18 6.52 6.01 12.92
CA ASP A 18 7.97 5.86 12.96
C ASP A 18 8.52 4.61 12.28
N GLU A 19 7.66 3.71 11.81
CA GLU A 19 8.07 2.49 11.11
C GLU A 19 8.87 2.83 9.84
N PRO A 20 10.03 2.17 9.60
CA PRO A 20 10.92 2.47 8.47
C PRO A 20 10.21 2.46 7.11
N TYR A 21 9.22 1.57 6.95
CA TYR A 21 8.45 1.48 5.73
C TYR A 21 7.66 2.75 5.41
N LEU A 22 7.04 3.39 6.41
CA LEU A 22 6.33 4.66 6.21
C LEU A 22 7.31 5.83 6.03
N LYS A 23 8.39 5.87 6.80
CA LYS A 23 9.43 6.91 6.63
C LYS A 23 10.00 6.95 5.21
N ARG A 24 10.00 5.82 4.51
CA ARG A 24 10.44 5.70 3.11
C ARG A 24 9.62 6.51 2.12
N TYR A 25 8.34 6.79 2.40
CA TYR A 25 7.56 7.70 1.55
C TYR A 25 8.18 9.08 1.43
N HIS A 26 8.88 9.53 2.48
CA HIS A 26 9.57 10.81 2.51
C HIS A 26 11.02 10.73 2.05
N SER A 27 11.46 9.57 1.52
CA SER A 27 12.82 9.39 1.03
C SER A 27 12.85 9.21 -0.48
N ILE A 28 14.04 9.42 -1.07
CA ILE A 28 14.29 9.17 -2.50
C ILE A 28 14.22 7.68 -2.88
N GLU A 29 14.11 6.78 -1.90
CA GLU A 29 14.11 5.33 -2.11
C GLU A 29 12.69 4.75 -2.30
N LEU A 30 11.65 5.59 -2.29
CA LEU A 30 10.28 5.19 -2.58
C LEU A 30 10.15 4.69 -4.02
N THR A 31 9.51 3.53 -4.19
CA THR A 31 9.24 2.96 -5.52
C THR A 31 7.74 2.73 -5.75
N LEU A 32 7.34 2.56 -7.03
CA LEU A 32 5.97 2.14 -7.35
C LEU A 32 5.62 0.79 -6.73
N LEU A 33 6.60 -0.12 -6.65
CA LEU A 33 6.44 -1.43 -6.03
C LEU A 33 6.17 -1.31 -4.53
N ASP A 34 6.84 -0.39 -3.83
CA ASP A 34 6.57 -0.15 -2.40
C ASP A 34 5.11 0.28 -2.22
N HIS A 35 4.65 1.30 -2.95
CA HIS A 35 3.26 1.75 -2.85
C HIS A 35 2.25 0.66 -3.24
N TYR A 36 2.49 -0.05 -4.35
CA TYR A 36 1.67 -1.17 -4.81
C TYR A 36 1.55 -2.27 -3.74
N ARG A 37 2.68 -2.65 -3.11
CA ARG A 37 2.70 -3.67 -2.05
C ARG A 37 1.86 -3.25 -0.85
N GLN A 38 1.96 -1.99 -0.42
CA GLN A 38 1.15 -1.48 0.68
C GLN A 38 -0.33 -1.55 0.36
N LEU A 39 -0.74 -0.99 -0.78
CA LEU A 39 -2.14 -1.00 -1.22
C LEU A 39 -2.69 -2.42 -1.34
N TYR A 40 -1.87 -3.36 -1.82
CA TYR A 40 -2.23 -4.78 -1.92
C TYR A 40 -2.56 -5.40 -0.55
N GLN A 41 -1.85 -5.02 0.51
CA GLN A 41 -2.17 -5.47 1.88
C GLN A 41 -3.40 -4.76 2.45
N LEU A 42 -3.62 -3.49 2.10
CA LEU A 42 -4.73 -2.70 2.62
C LEU A 42 -6.07 -3.08 2.01
N LEU A 43 -6.10 -3.51 0.74
CA LEU A 43 -7.32 -3.85 0.03
C LEU A 43 -8.22 -4.82 0.82
N PRO A 44 -7.78 -6.04 1.17
CA PRO A 44 -8.66 -7.00 1.85
C PRO A 44 -9.10 -6.52 3.24
N ILE A 45 -8.26 -5.72 3.92
CA ILE A 45 -8.61 -5.15 5.23
C ILE A 45 -9.78 -4.17 5.08
N TYR A 46 -9.71 -3.30 4.07
CA TYR A 46 -10.78 -2.36 3.78
C TYR A 46 -12.05 -3.08 3.31
N GLU A 47 -11.93 -4.11 2.47
CA GLU A 47 -13.08 -4.90 2.03
C GLU A 47 -13.86 -5.49 3.22
N VAL A 48 -13.18 -6.17 4.13
CA VAL A 48 -13.84 -6.81 5.30
C VAL A 48 -14.41 -5.76 6.27
N LEU A 49 -13.69 -4.66 6.53
CA LEU A 49 -14.19 -3.59 7.38
C LEU A 49 -15.44 -2.94 6.76
N GLU A 50 -15.37 -2.56 5.50
CA GLU A 50 -16.49 -1.91 4.80
C GLU A 50 -17.72 -2.81 4.72
N GLU A 51 -17.54 -4.11 4.48
CA GLU A 51 -18.64 -5.09 4.48
C GLU A 51 -19.34 -5.12 5.86
N LYS A 52 -18.57 -5.23 6.94
CA LYS A 52 -19.12 -5.24 8.31
C LYS A 52 -19.85 -3.93 8.64
N LEU A 53 -19.28 -2.78 8.26
CA LEU A 53 -19.93 -1.47 8.48
C LEU A 53 -21.20 -1.26 7.65
N LYS A 54 -21.31 -1.93 6.48
CA LYS A 54 -22.50 -1.90 5.62
C LYS A 54 -23.62 -2.83 6.11
N ALA A 55 -23.37 -3.67 7.12
CA ALA A 55 -24.40 -4.57 7.64
C ALA A 55 -25.61 -3.78 8.15
N LYS A 56 -26.82 -4.25 7.80
CA LYS A 56 -28.10 -3.53 8.07
C LYS A 56 -28.31 -3.21 9.56
N ASN A 57 -27.79 -4.06 10.45
CA ASN A 57 -27.96 -3.92 11.89
C ASN A 57 -26.73 -3.31 12.59
N PHE A 58 -25.73 -2.83 11.84
CA PHE A 58 -24.54 -2.22 12.43
C PHE A 58 -24.89 -0.92 13.14
N THR A 59 -24.45 -0.76 14.39
CA THR A 59 -24.85 0.33 15.28
C THR A 59 -24.33 1.69 14.82
N TYR A 60 -23.09 1.77 14.32
CA TYR A 60 -22.41 3.03 13.98
C TYR A 60 -22.57 3.37 12.50
N GLN A 61 -23.81 3.53 12.03
CA GLN A 61 -24.09 3.88 10.63
C GLN A 61 -23.53 5.26 10.28
N LEU A 62 -22.76 5.33 9.18
CA LEU A 62 -22.30 6.61 8.66
C LEU A 62 -23.48 7.39 8.04
N PRO A 63 -23.63 8.69 8.36
CA PRO A 63 -24.54 9.57 7.64
C PRO A 63 -24.28 9.54 6.14
N GLU A 64 -25.30 9.78 5.32
CA GLU A 64 -25.19 9.75 3.85
C GLU A 64 -23.98 10.52 3.32
N LYS A 65 -23.77 11.75 3.83
CA LYS A 65 -22.64 12.61 3.47
C LYS A 65 -21.26 12.02 3.76
N HIS A 66 -21.16 11.00 4.61
CA HIS A 66 -19.92 10.32 5.00
C HIS A 66 -19.79 8.89 4.44
N ARG A 67 -20.82 8.36 3.75
CA ARG A 67 -20.79 7.00 3.19
C ARG A 67 -19.68 6.76 2.16
N TYR A 68 -19.17 7.82 1.52
CA TYR A 68 -18.02 7.72 0.61
C TYR A 68 -16.75 7.19 1.29
N LEU A 69 -16.67 7.24 2.63
CA LEU A 69 -15.59 6.64 3.40
C LEU A 69 -15.65 5.11 3.44
N LEU A 70 -16.77 4.50 3.03
CA LEU A 70 -16.95 3.03 2.90
C LEU A 70 -16.73 2.53 1.46
N ALA A 71 -15.99 3.30 0.67
CA ALA A 71 -15.61 2.97 -0.70
C ALA A 71 -14.09 3.11 -0.91
N ARG A 72 -13.30 3.00 0.16
CA ARG A 72 -11.83 3.03 0.06
C ARG A 72 -11.30 1.77 -0.62
N SER A 73 -11.92 0.62 -0.42
CA SER A 73 -11.57 -0.61 -1.15
C SER A 73 -11.63 -0.41 -2.67
N ASP A 74 -12.67 0.24 -3.18
CA ASP A 74 -12.81 0.57 -4.61
C ASP A 74 -11.69 1.49 -5.11
N GLU A 75 -11.35 2.53 -4.33
CA GLU A 75 -10.24 3.43 -4.70
C GLU A 75 -8.89 2.70 -4.71
N ILE A 76 -8.68 1.77 -3.77
CA ILE A 76 -7.48 0.93 -3.75
C ILE A 76 -7.44 0.04 -5.00
N ARG A 77 -8.56 -0.56 -5.42
CA ARG A 77 -8.62 -1.35 -6.66
C ARG A 77 -8.26 -0.51 -7.88
N ASN A 78 -8.77 0.71 -7.97
CA ASN A 78 -8.46 1.64 -9.05
C ASN A 78 -6.95 1.94 -9.12
N ASP A 79 -6.32 2.23 -7.97
CA ASP A 79 -4.88 2.47 -7.89
C ASP A 79 -4.07 1.21 -8.27
N LEU A 80 -4.45 0.02 -7.76
CA LEU A 80 -3.78 -1.25 -8.07
C LEU A 80 -3.90 -1.61 -9.57
N MET A 81 -5.06 -1.40 -10.19
CA MET A 81 -5.25 -1.61 -11.63
C MET A 81 -4.34 -0.73 -12.47
N PHE A 82 -4.13 0.52 -12.05
CA PHE A 82 -3.19 1.42 -12.70
C PHE A 82 -1.73 1.02 -12.47
N LEU A 83 -1.36 0.69 -11.23
CA LEU A 83 0.02 0.43 -10.84
C LEU A 83 0.55 -0.91 -11.35
N ARG A 84 -0.26 -1.97 -11.35
CA ARG A 84 0.17 -3.34 -11.68
C ARG A 84 0.97 -3.46 -12.98
N PRO A 85 0.49 -3.01 -14.16
CA PRO A 85 1.26 -3.15 -15.40
C PRO A 85 2.60 -2.40 -15.35
N ARG A 86 2.66 -1.28 -14.61
CA ARG A 86 3.87 -0.46 -14.46
C ARG A 86 4.90 -1.14 -13.58
N VAL A 87 4.46 -1.68 -12.45
CA VAL A 87 5.29 -2.47 -11.55
C VAL A 87 5.85 -3.70 -12.27
N LEU A 88 5.02 -4.47 -12.97
CA LEU A 88 5.46 -5.64 -13.73
C LEU A 88 6.47 -5.27 -14.84
N SER A 89 6.26 -4.14 -15.54
CA SER A 89 7.19 -3.68 -16.57
C SER A 89 8.57 -3.28 -16.04
N GLN A 90 8.67 -2.95 -14.75
CA GLN A 90 9.92 -2.61 -14.06
C GLN A 90 10.59 -3.84 -13.43
N GLY A 91 10.16 -5.05 -13.80
CA GLY A 91 10.66 -6.30 -13.21
C GLY A 91 10.09 -6.56 -11.81
N GLY A 92 9.03 -5.84 -11.41
CA GLY A 92 8.30 -6.16 -10.21
C GLY A 92 7.57 -7.50 -10.33
N GLU A 93 7.46 -8.21 -9.22
CA GLU A 93 6.82 -9.52 -9.17
C GLU A 93 5.38 -9.44 -8.67
N CYS A 94 4.69 -10.58 -8.70
CA CYS A 94 3.43 -10.71 -8.01
C CYS A 94 3.62 -10.55 -6.49
N VAL A 95 2.78 -9.72 -5.89
CA VAL A 95 2.75 -9.52 -4.44
C VAL A 95 1.82 -10.55 -3.82
N LEU A 96 2.28 -11.23 -2.78
CA LEU A 96 1.46 -12.11 -1.96
C LEU A 96 0.91 -11.36 -0.76
N THR A 97 -0.24 -11.81 -0.28
CA THR A 97 -0.77 -11.37 1.02
C THR A 97 0.19 -11.83 2.12
N LEU A 98 0.56 -10.92 3.01
CA LEU A 98 1.47 -11.20 4.11
C LEU A 98 0.74 -11.94 5.23
N GLU A 99 1.47 -12.77 5.98
CA GLU A 99 0.93 -13.43 7.18
C GLU A 99 0.35 -12.42 8.18
N SER A 100 1.02 -11.28 8.39
CA SER A 100 0.51 -10.21 9.26
C SER A 100 -0.81 -9.61 8.77
N THR A 101 -1.03 -9.57 7.45
CA THR A 101 -2.31 -9.17 6.86
C THR A 101 -3.37 -10.25 7.12
N HIS A 102 -3.06 -11.53 6.90
CA HIS A 102 -3.97 -12.63 7.20
C HIS A 102 -4.39 -12.68 8.68
N LEU A 103 -3.45 -12.47 9.60
CA LEU A 103 -3.74 -12.39 11.03
C LEU A 103 -4.67 -11.24 11.36
N TYR A 104 -4.52 -10.10 10.69
CA TYR A 104 -5.42 -8.97 10.90
C TYR A 104 -6.82 -9.26 10.35
N LEU A 105 -6.93 -9.82 9.15
CA LEU A 105 -8.20 -10.21 8.55
C LEU A 105 -8.96 -11.19 9.45
N LYS A 106 -8.30 -12.25 9.90
CA LYS A 106 -8.86 -13.24 10.82
C LYS A 106 -9.37 -12.59 12.12
N ALA A 107 -8.64 -11.60 12.64
CA ALA A 107 -9.07 -10.88 13.82
C ALA A 107 -10.33 -10.05 13.55
N ILE A 108 -10.39 -9.29 12.46
CA ILE A 108 -11.56 -8.49 12.08
C ILE A 108 -12.77 -9.40 11.85
N GLU A 109 -12.60 -10.50 11.13
CA GLU A 109 -13.66 -11.48 10.85
C GLU A 109 -14.26 -12.02 12.15
N ALA A 110 -13.42 -12.37 13.12
CA ALA A 110 -13.83 -12.87 14.43
C ALA A 110 -14.46 -11.81 15.35
N MET A 111 -14.31 -10.51 15.04
CA MET A 111 -14.96 -9.45 15.83
C MET A 111 -16.47 -9.48 15.64
N THR A 112 -17.17 -9.49 16.78
CA THR A 112 -18.64 -9.39 16.88
C THR A 112 -19.11 -8.06 17.48
N SER A 113 -18.19 -7.28 18.06
CA SER A 113 -18.47 -5.97 18.63
C SER A 113 -18.49 -4.91 17.53
N ASP A 114 -19.67 -4.33 17.26
CA ASP A 114 -19.80 -3.18 16.34
C ASP A 114 -18.89 -2.03 16.74
N HIS A 115 -18.75 -1.82 18.06
CA HIS A 115 -17.87 -0.79 18.60
C HIS A 115 -16.43 -1.03 18.17
N ASP A 116 -15.91 -2.24 18.36
CA ASP A 116 -14.49 -2.54 18.06
C ASP A 116 -14.24 -2.48 16.56
N ILE A 117 -15.14 -3.03 15.75
CA ILE A 117 -15.10 -2.92 14.29
C ILE A 117 -15.04 -1.44 13.86
N PHE A 118 -15.87 -0.60 14.48
CA PHE A 118 -15.89 0.84 14.19
C PHE A 118 -14.57 1.51 14.60
N ILE A 119 -13.99 1.19 15.76
CA ILE A 119 -12.66 1.71 16.16
C ILE A 119 -11.56 1.29 15.19
N HIS A 120 -11.56 0.04 14.74
CA HIS A 120 -10.61 -0.45 13.74
C HIS A 120 -10.73 0.32 12.41
N PHE A 121 -11.96 0.56 11.94
CA PHE A 121 -12.22 1.42 10.80
C PHE A 121 -11.72 2.86 11.03
N LEU A 122 -11.99 3.45 12.21
CA LEU A 122 -11.56 4.81 12.54
C LEU A 122 -10.03 4.96 12.56
N VAL A 123 -9.30 3.99 13.11
CA VAL A 123 -7.83 3.99 13.10
C VAL A 123 -7.30 4.05 11.67
N ARG A 124 -7.92 3.31 10.74
CA ARG A 124 -7.55 3.30 9.33
C ARG A 124 -7.93 4.61 8.63
N VAL A 125 -9.22 4.93 8.59
CA VAL A 125 -9.74 6.03 7.77
C VAL A 125 -9.23 7.39 8.25
N LEU A 126 -9.10 7.62 9.57
CA LEU A 126 -8.55 8.87 10.08
C LEU A 126 -7.05 8.98 9.78
N GLY A 127 -6.30 7.88 9.89
CA GLY A 127 -4.90 7.85 9.47
C GLY A 127 -4.72 8.26 8.00
N ASP A 128 -5.58 7.73 7.14
CA ASP A 128 -5.55 8.02 5.71
C ASP A 128 -6.03 9.45 5.38
N MET A 129 -6.96 10.03 6.15
CA MET A 129 -7.39 11.42 5.97
C MET A 129 -6.41 12.46 6.54
N PHE A 130 -5.76 12.18 7.69
CA PHE A 130 -4.79 13.09 8.31
C PHE A 130 -3.40 12.97 7.69
N GLY A 131 -2.82 11.76 7.71
CA GLY A 131 -1.46 11.49 7.25
C GLY A 131 -1.36 11.18 5.76
N GLY A 132 -2.43 10.65 5.16
CA GLY A 132 -2.43 10.23 3.75
C GLY A 132 -2.22 11.38 2.76
N ASN A 133 -2.49 12.63 3.12
CA ASN A 133 -2.12 13.79 2.28
C ASN A 133 -0.62 13.90 2.03
N GLY A 134 0.21 13.56 3.02
CA GLY A 134 1.66 13.51 2.87
C GLY A 134 2.07 12.40 1.91
N LEU A 135 1.50 11.20 2.10
CA LEU A 135 1.77 10.04 1.25
C LEU A 135 1.30 10.26 -0.20
N LYS A 136 0.14 10.90 -0.38
CA LYS A 136 -0.40 11.33 -1.67
C LYS A 136 0.58 12.23 -2.41
N LYS A 137 1.14 13.23 -1.73
CA LYS A 137 2.12 14.14 -2.33
C LYS A 137 3.36 13.37 -2.79
N CYS A 138 3.92 12.52 -1.93
CA CYS A 138 5.07 11.69 -2.27
C CYS A 138 4.82 10.80 -3.50
N MET A 139 3.65 10.16 -3.60
CA MET A 139 3.30 9.37 -4.78
C MET A 139 3.03 10.20 -6.02
N THR A 140 2.48 11.40 -5.86
CA THR A 140 2.30 12.35 -6.96
C THR A 140 3.66 12.74 -7.55
N ASP A 141 4.61 13.11 -6.69
CA ASP A 141 5.96 13.49 -7.10
C ASP A 141 6.69 12.31 -7.79
N LEU A 142 6.55 11.09 -7.26
CA LEU A 142 7.12 9.89 -7.88
C LEU A 142 6.50 9.61 -9.27
N CYS A 143 5.18 9.72 -9.40
CA CYS A 143 4.51 9.53 -10.69
C CYS A 143 4.95 10.59 -11.71
N GLN A 144 5.06 11.85 -11.30
CA GLN A 144 5.53 12.94 -12.17
C GLN A 144 6.97 12.70 -12.65
N ALA A 145 7.87 12.28 -11.76
CA ALA A 145 9.25 11.95 -12.11
C ALA A 145 9.36 10.78 -13.13
N GLN A 146 8.37 9.90 -13.16
CA GLN A 146 8.27 8.80 -14.11
C GLN A 146 7.35 9.08 -15.31
N HIS A 147 6.89 10.34 -15.48
CA HIS A 147 5.96 10.75 -16.54
C HIS A 147 4.65 9.95 -16.55
N LEU A 148 4.11 9.65 -15.37
CA LEU A 148 2.87 8.91 -15.16
C LEU A 148 1.72 9.85 -14.73
N ALA A 149 0.50 9.45 -15.10
CA ALA A 149 -0.75 10.08 -14.64
C ALA A 149 -0.94 9.87 -13.13
N ALA A 150 -0.44 10.82 -12.31
CA ALA A 150 -0.43 10.73 -10.85
C ALA A 150 -1.83 10.55 -10.26
N GLU A 151 -2.85 11.19 -10.84
CA GLU A 151 -4.24 11.14 -10.39
C GLU A 151 -4.82 9.71 -10.41
N LYS A 152 -4.23 8.80 -11.19
CA LYS A 152 -4.66 7.40 -11.28
C LYS A 152 -3.94 6.46 -10.29
N ALA A 153 -2.96 6.97 -9.55
CA ALA A 153 -2.18 6.20 -8.58
C ALA A 153 -2.42 6.64 -7.13
N VAL A 154 -3.31 7.61 -6.91
CA VAL A 154 -3.56 8.22 -5.59
C VAL A 154 -5.05 8.40 -5.28
N ASN A 155 -5.91 7.61 -5.93
CA ASN A 155 -7.36 7.65 -5.69
C ASN A 155 -7.66 7.35 -4.22
N PHE A 156 -6.96 6.36 -3.62
CA PHE A 156 -7.16 5.96 -2.23
C PHE A 156 -6.98 7.12 -1.25
N TYR A 157 -5.94 7.93 -1.44
CA TYR A 157 -5.66 9.12 -0.62
C TYR A 157 -6.40 10.38 -1.09
N THR A 158 -7.31 10.27 -2.05
CA THR A 158 -8.11 11.40 -2.52
C THR A 158 -9.45 11.42 -1.80
N PHE A 159 -9.62 12.47 -0.98
CA PHE A 159 -10.83 12.77 -0.25
C PHE A 159 -11.39 14.13 -0.73
N LYS A 160 -12.70 14.33 -0.55
CA LYS A 160 -13.35 15.62 -0.85
C LYS A 160 -12.77 16.73 0.03
N GLU A 161 -12.65 17.93 -0.52
CA GLU A 161 -12.22 19.10 0.27
C GLU A 161 -13.16 19.32 1.46
N GLY A 162 -12.61 19.71 2.62
CA GLY A 162 -13.38 19.94 3.85
C GLY A 162 -13.85 18.67 4.57
N SER A 163 -13.74 17.50 3.96
CA SER A 163 -14.40 16.29 4.45
C SER A 163 -13.83 15.78 5.77
N LEU A 164 -12.53 16.00 6.04
CA LEU A 164 -11.91 15.70 7.34
C LEU A 164 -12.53 16.53 8.47
N LYS A 165 -12.76 17.82 8.23
CA LYS A 165 -13.37 18.71 9.22
C LYS A 165 -14.80 18.26 9.52
N GLU A 166 -15.58 18.00 8.48
CA GLU A 166 -16.97 17.55 8.63
C GLU A 166 -17.07 16.20 9.35
N PHE A 167 -16.24 15.23 8.95
CA PHE A 167 -16.22 13.92 9.59
C PHE A 167 -15.77 14.02 11.05
N SER A 168 -14.78 14.86 11.34
CA SER A 168 -14.34 15.10 12.71
C SER A 168 -15.42 15.74 13.59
N GLN A 169 -16.23 16.64 13.04
CA GLN A 169 -17.37 17.24 13.74
C GLN A 169 -18.42 16.18 14.06
N TRP A 170 -18.80 15.36 13.09
CA TRP A 170 -19.73 14.26 13.30
C TRP A 170 -19.23 13.27 14.37
N LEU A 171 -17.95 12.90 14.35
CA LEU A 171 -17.36 12.03 15.38
C LEU A 171 -17.42 12.61 16.79
N ASN A 172 -17.42 13.95 16.93
CA ASN A 172 -17.53 14.60 18.23
C ASN A 172 -18.95 14.56 18.82
N GLU A 173 -19.95 14.17 18.03
CA GLU A 173 -21.33 13.97 18.50
C GLU A 173 -21.46 12.67 19.33
N PHE A 174 -20.48 11.77 19.24
CA PHE A 174 -20.44 10.52 19.99
C PHE A 174 -19.70 10.69 21.32
N ALA A 175 -20.34 10.24 22.40
CA ALA A 175 -19.69 10.08 23.70
C ALA A 175 -18.98 8.73 23.77
N PHE A 176 -17.72 8.68 23.37
CA PHE A 176 -16.86 7.52 23.58
C PHE A 176 -16.11 7.63 24.92
N GLU A 177 -16.21 6.59 25.74
CA GLU A 177 -15.38 6.47 26.94
C GLU A 177 -13.95 6.07 26.55
N LYS A 178 -12.95 6.53 27.31
CA LYS A 178 -11.54 6.30 26.97
C LYS A 178 -11.22 4.79 26.98
N GLU A 179 -11.74 4.11 27.98
CA GLU A 179 -11.48 2.72 28.30
C GLU A 179 -12.02 1.80 27.20
N THR A 180 -13.14 2.19 26.57
CA THR A 180 -13.73 1.42 25.47
C THR A 180 -12.92 1.58 24.18
N VAL A 181 -12.31 2.74 23.93
CA VAL A 181 -11.54 3.02 22.70
C VAL A 181 -10.11 2.45 22.75
N ASP A 182 -9.45 2.51 23.90
CA ASP A 182 -8.00 2.27 23.99
C ASP A 182 -7.58 0.85 23.58
N ALA A 183 -8.30 -0.18 24.07
CA ALA A 183 -7.98 -1.58 23.77
C ALA A 183 -8.13 -1.93 22.27
N PRO A 184 -9.29 -1.72 21.61
CA PRO A 184 -9.42 -2.00 20.19
C PRO A 184 -8.49 -1.12 19.33
N ALA A 185 -8.28 0.15 19.72
CA ALA A 185 -7.35 1.02 18.99
C ALA A 185 -5.90 0.52 19.05
N LYS A 186 -5.42 0.09 20.23
CA LYS A 186 -4.08 -0.52 20.37
C LYS A 186 -3.92 -1.74 19.49
N THR A 187 -4.93 -2.62 19.48
CA THR A 187 -4.95 -3.81 18.63
C THR A 187 -4.87 -3.43 17.15
N ALA A 188 -5.69 -2.48 16.69
CA ALA A 188 -5.66 -1.99 15.31
C ALA A 188 -4.29 -1.41 14.93
N PHE A 189 -3.71 -0.56 15.78
CA PHE A 189 -2.37 0.00 15.54
C PHE A 189 -1.29 -1.08 15.49
N GLN A 190 -1.35 -2.07 16.39
CA GLN A 190 -0.37 -3.15 16.41
C GLN A 190 -0.39 -3.97 15.11
N TYR A 191 -1.58 -4.33 14.61
CA TYR A 191 -1.69 -5.01 13.32
C TYR A 191 -1.11 -4.18 12.16
N ASN A 192 -1.37 -2.87 12.14
CA ASN A 192 -0.79 -1.98 11.14
C ASN A 192 0.74 -1.94 11.22
N ILE A 193 1.30 -1.86 12.43
CA ILE A 193 2.75 -1.92 12.67
C ILE A 193 3.34 -3.23 12.15
N ASP A 194 2.71 -4.37 12.43
CA ASP A 194 3.21 -5.68 12.02
C ASP A 194 3.19 -5.86 10.49
N ILE A 195 2.18 -5.30 9.82
CA ILE A 195 2.14 -5.23 8.34
C ILE A 195 3.28 -4.36 7.81
N LEU A 196 3.50 -3.17 8.38
CA LEU A 196 4.58 -2.27 7.97
C LEU A 196 5.97 -2.89 8.16
N LYS A 197 6.20 -3.59 9.28
CA LYS A 197 7.44 -4.34 9.54
C LYS A 197 7.65 -5.47 8.55
N ALA A 198 6.60 -6.24 8.26
CA ALA A 198 6.67 -7.33 7.30
C ALA A 198 6.94 -6.81 5.87
N LEU A 199 6.32 -5.69 5.49
CA LEU A 199 6.56 -5.02 4.21
C LEU A 199 8.03 -4.57 4.06
N GLU A 200 8.62 -3.99 5.11
CA GLU A 200 10.04 -3.60 5.10
C GLU A 200 10.96 -4.83 5.07
N THR A 201 10.70 -5.82 5.93
CA THR A 201 11.54 -7.03 6.05
C THR A 201 11.60 -7.81 4.75
N THR A 202 10.46 -7.97 4.08
CA THR A 202 10.39 -8.73 2.83
C THR A 202 10.88 -7.93 1.64
N ARG A 203 11.05 -6.61 1.74
CA ARG A 203 11.40 -5.71 0.62
C ARG A 203 12.57 -6.17 -0.26
N LYS A 204 13.58 -6.85 0.31
CA LYS A 204 14.79 -7.30 -0.40
C LYS A 204 14.81 -8.80 -0.73
N THR A 205 13.81 -9.55 -0.28
CA THR A 205 13.75 -11.01 -0.36
C THR A 205 12.49 -11.36 -1.14
N PHE A 206 12.59 -11.58 -2.45
CA PHE A 206 11.45 -12.10 -3.19
C PHE A 206 11.79 -13.24 -4.14
N VAL A 207 10.78 -14.11 -4.23
CA VAL A 207 10.78 -15.49 -4.70
C VAL A 207 9.69 -15.57 -5.76
N ASN A 208 10.05 -16.08 -6.94
CA ASN A 208 9.13 -16.38 -8.03
C ASN A 208 7.97 -17.28 -7.57
N VAL A 209 6.76 -16.74 -7.42
CA VAL A 209 5.54 -17.54 -7.23
C VAL A 209 4.38 -16.94 -8.04
N THR A 210 3.57 -17.82 -8.63
CA THR A 210 2.41 -17.51 -9.47
C THR A 210 1.25 -16.92 -8.63
N PRO A 211 0.63 -15.79 -9.06
CA PRO A 211 -0.52 -15.18 -8.38
C PRO A 211 -1.77 -16.08 -8.30
N ASP A 212 -2.58 -15.88 -7.26
CA ASP A 212 -4.02 -16.17 -7.28
C ASP A 212 -4.76 -15.00 -7.96
N LEU A 213 -5.49 -15.31 -9.04
CA LEU A 213 -6.18 -14.36 -9.93
C LEU A 213 -7.70 -14.50 -9.87
N SER A 214 -8.25 -15.16 -8.84
CA SER A 214 -9.69 -15.43 -8.69
C SER A 214 -10.60 -14.19 -8.69
N TRP A 215 -10.05 -12.98 -8.54
CA TRP A 215 -10.76 -11.71 -8.56
C TRP A 215 -10.76 -10.99 -9.93
N MET A 216 -10.09 -11.53 -10.95
CA MET A 216 -10.11 -10.96 -12.31
C MET A 216 -11.24 -11.57 -13.14
N ASP A 217 -12.22 -10.75 -13.52
CA ASP A 217 -13.24 -11.12 -14.51
C ASP A 217 -12.60 -11.45 -15.88
N ASP A 218 -13.02 -12.55 -16.49
CA ASP A 218 -12.49 -13.16 -17.74
C ASP A 218 -12.54 -12.25 -18.99
N SER A 219 -13.05 -11.02 -18.87
CA SER A 219 -13.19 -10.06 -19.97
C SER A 219 -11.87 -9.43 -20.45
N ALA A 220 -10.75 -9.63 -19.76
CA ALA A 220 -9.43 -9.10 -20.14
C ALA A 220 -8.52 -10.13 -20.83
N SER A 221 -9.05 -10.89 -21.80
CA SER A 221 -8.23 -11.77 -22.65
C SER A 221 -7.52 -10.98 -23.75
N ALA A 222 -6.43 -10.30 -23.39
CA ALA A 222 -5.43 -9.82 -24.34
C ALA A 222 -4.04 -9.76 -23.70
N LEU A 223 -3.56 -10.90 -23.21
CA LEU A 223 -2.11 -11.07 -22.98
C LEU A 223 -1.43 -11.27 -24.35
N PRO A 224 -0.49 -10.41 -24.77
CA PRO A 224 0.28 -10.68 -25.97
C PRO A 224 1.18 -11.89 -25.71
N THR A 225 1.10 -12.90 -26.58
CA THR A 225 1.93 -14.09 -26.49
C THR A 225 3.43 -13.73 -26.60
N LEU A 226 4.25 -14.52 -25.89
CA LEU A 226 5.72 -14.43 -25.77
C LEU A 226 6.48 -14.22 -27.09
N GLY A 227 5.88 -14.54 -28.24
CA GLY A 227 6.46 -14.32 -29.57
C GLY A 227 6.54 -12.85 -30.03
N SER A 228 5.81 -11.93 -29.41
CA SER A 228 5.83 -10.50 -29.78
C SER A 228 6.97 -9.71 -29.14
N ILE A 229 7.50 -10.18 -28.00
CA ILE A 229 8.55 -9.50 -27.22
C ILE A 229 9.92 -9.62 -27.90
N THR A 230 10.21 -10.76 -28.53
CA THR A 230 11.52 -11.02 -29.17
C THR A 230 11.71 -10.26 -30.49
N LYS A 231 10.62 -9.91 -31.19
CA LYS A 231 10.70 -9.18 -32.47
C LYS A 231 10.98 -7.69 -32.28
N ASN A 232 10.54 -7.09 -31.16
CA ASN A 232 10.76 -5.67 -30.87
C ASN A 232 12.15 -5.38 -30.27
N MET A 233 12.75 -6.32 -29.54
CA MET A 233 14.11 -6.15 -29.00
C MET A 233 15.19 -6.12 -30.10
N ASN A 234 15.08 -6.96 -31.14
CA ASN A 234 16.08 -6.98 -32.22
C ASN A 234 16.05 -5.70 -33.09
N THR A 235 14.89 -5.05 -33.20
CA THR A 235 14.75 -3.76 -33.91
C THR A 235 15.35 -2.62 -33.08
N PHE A 236 15.16 -2.65 -31.76
CA PHE A 236 15.71 -1.65 -30.82
C PHE A 236 17.24 -1.65 -30.78
N PHE A 237 17.88 -2.83 -30.72
CA PHE A 237 19.35 -2.96 -30.70
C PHE A 237 20.02 -2.65 -32.05
N LYS A 238 19.30 -2.80 -33.17
CA LYS A 238 19.81 -2.38 -34.49
C LYS A 238 19.79 -0.85 -34.66
N ALA A 239 18.85 -0.15 -34.03
CA ALA A 239 18.70 1.30 -34.17
C ALA A 239 19.71 2.13 -33.34
N HIS A 240 20.28 1.59 -32.25
CA HIS A 240 21.07 2.37 -31.28
C HIS A 240 22.56 1.98 -31.17
N LYS A 241 23.12 1.36 -32.21
CA LYS A 241 24.51 0.86 -32.21
C LYS A 241 25.62 1.93 -32.11
N LYS A 242 25.28 3.23 -32.13
CA LYS A 242 26.27 4.33 -32.08
C LYS A 242 26.18 5.25 -30.86
N GLU A 243 25.20 5.10 -29.97
CA GLU A 243 25.04 5.99 -28.81
C GLU A 243 25.31 5.30 -27.45
N ILE A 244 25.57 3.99 -27.43
CA ILE A 244 26.01 3.28 -26.23
C ILE A 244 27.55 3.28 -26.16
N VAL A 245 28.17 4.47 -26.25
CA VAL A 245 29.60 4.67 -25.99
C VAL A 245 29.78 5.97 -25.20
N CYS A 246 29.10 6.12 -24.07
CA CYS A 246 29.50 7.00 -22.95
C CYS A 246 28.49 6.89 -21.81
N GLY A 247 28.64 5.86 -20.97
CA GLY A 247 27.83 5.72 -19.76
C GLY A 247 27.97 4.38 -19.06
N SER A 248 28.34 3.33 -19.80
CA SER A 248 28.40 1.94 -19.29
C SER A 248 29.77 1.50 -18.77
N VAL A 249 30.75 2.40 -18.66
CA VAL A 249 32.12 2.04 -18.24
C VAL A 249 32.32 2.12 -16.71
N LEU A 250 31.39 2.72 -15.95
CA LEU A 250 31.57 2.85 -14.49
C LEU A 250 30.91 1.75 -13.63
N LEU A 251 30.07 0.88 -14.19
CA LEU A 251 29.33 -0.14 -13.42
C LEU A 251 29.74 -1.59 -13.71
N LEU A 252 30.60 -1.84 -14.71
CA LEU A 252 31.17 -3.16 -14.97
C LEU A 252 32.56 -3.38 -14.34
N GLY A 253 33.22 -2.30 -13.88
CA GLY A 253 34.54 -2.38 -13.22
C GLY A 253 34.50 -2.85 -11.77
N THR A 254 33.40 -2.60 -11.05
CA THR A 254 33.25 -2.97 -9.63
C THR A 254 32.82 -4.42 -9.45
N ALA A 255 31.96 -4.96 -10.32
CA ALA A 255 31.53 -6.36 -10.24
C ALA A 255 32.65 -7.36 -10.59
N ALA A 256 33.56 -7.00 -11.50
CA ALA A 256 34.68 -7.86 -11.90
C ALA A 256 35.81 -7.92 -10.84
N PHE A 257 35.99 -6.86 -10.04
CA PHE A 257 37.01 -6.83 -8.98
C PHE A 257 36.57 -7.64 -7.75
N THR A 258 35.29 -7.62 -7.40
CA THR A 258 34.76 -8.38 -6.26
C THR A 258 34.69 -9.88 -6.54
N LEU A 259 34.39 -10.30 -7.78
CA LEU A 259 34.43 -11.74 -8.14
C LEU A 259 35.87 -12.31 -8.15
N ASN A 260 36.86 -11.55 -8.63
CA ASN A 260 38.25 -12.04 -8.71
C ASN A 260 38.90 -12.20 -7.32
N GLN A 261 38.51 -11.37 -6.34
CA GLN A 261 38.94 -11.52 -4.94
C GLN A 261 38.26 -12.71 -4.24
N TYR A 262 37.02 -13.04 -4.63
CA TYR A 262 36.29 -14.17 -4.06
C TYR A 262 36.87 -15.53 -4.53
N TYR A 263 37.26 -15.64 -5.80
CA TYR A 263 37.86 -16.88 -6.32
C TYR A 263 39.32 -17.11 -5.89
N LYS A 264 40.10 -16.06 -5.61
CA LYS A 264 41.48 -16.21 -5.11
C LYS A 264 41.57 -16.71 -3.66
N ASN A 265 40.51 -16.56 -2.87
CA ASN A 265 40.47 -17.00 -1.48
C ASN A 265 39.87 -18.40 -1.28
N MET A 266 39.42 -19.07 -2.34
CA MET A 266 38.94 -20.46 -2.29
C MET A 266 39.92 -21.49 -2.87
N SER A 267 41.11 -21.07 -3.31
CA SER A 267 42.12 -21.96 -3.88
C SER A 267 43.45 -21.93 -3.13
N LYS A 268 43.39 -21.98 -1.79
CA LYS A 268 44.53 -22.36 -0.93
C LYS A 268 44.07 -23.34 0.13
#